data_AF-A0A9D3S4S4-F1
#
_entry.id   AF-A0A9D3S4S4-F1
#
_cell.length_a   1.000
_cell.length_b   1.000
_cell.length_c   1.000
_cell.angle_alpha   90.00
_cell.angle_beta   90.00
_cell.angle_gamma   90.00
#
_symmetry.space_group_name_H-M   'P 1'
#
loop_
_entity.id
_entity.type
_entity.pdbx_description
1 polymer ?
#
loop_
_entity_poly.entity_id
_entity_poly.type
_entity_poly.pdbx_seq_one_letter_code
_entity_poly.pdbx_strand_id
1 'polypeptide(L)'
;MLIRGFSMVMKGNVSMGSRFMYRFLLPAAIFSLLLFLGSVHLPEESVQKCDSSWGPCLGVYTPRFEVKHKQRPVPPTLPSDRDGFHGDGLLLSECPGQSFQASRLLSHLHSALGPGSEVLLQPYLSSWDELIKFMESLGPVVEFFSQKVKSKVSRIRELAQQDLERQEEGPQRLEAGRGGHKDPGSVVETGPDQEKQLEHLEADGEEEWEAYTSVRSMMRAELSRGVVNFERETGSGCRNLLRLHRSLLWLQLFLKKMAEGPDEEGRLRSPAELCREAYEQALAPHHPWLLRRAAEVAFLAMPEWDTFFRLVCVQSQAEAAPVLDRVVRAIEEVYSRTQGALQEHGMLELP
;
A
#
# COMPACT_ATOMS: atom_id res chain seq x y z
N MET A 1 4.70 25.75 74.50
CA MET A 1 3.43 25.65 75.25
C MET A 1 2.39 26.47 74.47
N LEU A 2 1.48 25.88 73.70
CA LEU A 2 0.20 25.27 74.14
C LEU A 2 -0.63 26.32 74.93
N ILE A 3 -1.81 26.81 74.51
CA ILE A 3 -2.97 26.13 73.88
C ILE A 3 -3.84 27.14 73.10
N ARG A 4 -4.34 26.65 71.96
CA ARG A 4 -5.44 27.19 71.14
C ARG A 4 -6.79 26.93 71.83
N GLY A 5 -7.68 27.93 71.88
CA GLY A 5 -9.07 27.81 72.32
C GLY A 5 -10.04 28.23 71.22
N PHE A 6 -10.93 27.31 70.85
CA PHE A 6 -12.05 27.42 69.91
C PHE A 6 -13.04 28.54 70.26
N SER A 7 -13.55 29.29 69.27
CA SER A 7 -14.91 29.09 68.72
C SER A 7 -15.33 30.24 67.80
N MET A 8 -15.97 29.87 66.69
CA MET A 8 -17.26 30.40 66.19
C MET A 8 -17.28 30.93 64.74
N VAL A 9 -18.33 30.44 64.06
CA VAL A 9 -19.10 31.01 62.93
C VAL A 9 -18.78 30.48 61.52
N MET A 10 -19.68 29.59 61.08
CA MET A 10 -20.02 29.28 59.68
C MET A 10 -20.39 30.54 58.88
N LYS A 11 -19.91 30.64 57.62
CA LYS A 11 -20.75 30.92 56.42
C LYS A 11 -19.87 31.05 55.16
N GLY A 12 -20.20 30.25 54.14
CA GLY A 12 -19.59 30.34 52.82
C GLY A 12 -20.18 29.34 51.84
N ASN A 13 -21.49 29.45 51.56
CA ASN A 13 -22.16 28.74 50.46
C ASN A 13 -21.56 29.18 49.12
N VAL A 14 -20.87 28.29 48.40
CA VAL A 14 -20.59 28.48 46.97
C VAL A 14 -21.71 27.79 46.19
N SER A 15 -22.69 28.59 45.78
CA SER A 15 -23.71 28.20 44.81
C SER A 15 -23.03 28.02 43.44
N MET A 16 -22.67 26.78 43.11
CA MET A 16 -22.23 26.42 41.76
C MET A 16 -23.46 26.39 40.87
N GLY A 17 -23.63 27.43 40.05
CA GLY A 17 -24.84 27.71 39.29
C GLY A 17 -25.27 26.51 38.43
N SER A 18 -26.48 26.03 38.68
CA SER A 18 -27.17 24.94 37.96
C SER A 18 -27.03 25.05 36.43
N ARG A 19 -26.94 26.28 35.88
CA ARG A 19 -26.75 26.56 34.45
C ARG A 19 -25.43 26.08 33.85
N PHE A 20 -24.35 26.00 34.62
CA PHE A 20 -23.04 25.53 34.12
C PHE A 20 -23.01 24.01 34.01
N MET A 21 -23.61 23.33 35.00
CA MET A 21 -23.73 21.89 35.06
C MET A 21 -24.58 21.34 33.90
N TYR A 22 -25.71 21.97 33.58
CA TYR A 22 -26.54 21.58 32.42
C TYR A 22 -25.90 21.85 31.05
N ARG A 23 -24.98 22.82 30.92
CA ARG A 23 -24.34 23.13 29.62
C ARG A 23 -23.35 22.08 29.14
N PHE A 24 -22.78 21.30 30.05
CA PHE A 24 -21.78 20.27 29.70
C PHE A 24 -22.25 18.85 30.01
N LEU A 25 -23.03 18.64 31.08
CA LEU A 25 -23.53 17.30 31.39
C LEU A 25 -24.61 16.83 30.43
N LEU A 26 -25.43 17.74 29.91
CA LEU A 26 -26.51 17.40 28.99
C LEU A 26 -25.99 16.95 27.60
N PRO A 27 -25.04 17.65 26.95
CA PRO A 27 -24.44 17.13 25.71
C PRO A 27 -23.59 15.88 25.96
N ALA A 28 -22.89 15.75 27.09
CA ALA A 28 -22.15 14.53 27.43
C ALA A 28 -23.10 13.33 27.61
N ALA A 29 -24.23 13.52 28.30
CA ALA A 29 -25.24 12.49 28.49
C ALA A 29 -25.92 12.11 27.16
N ILE A 30 -26.20 13.08 26.29
CA ILE A 30 -26.73 12.83 24.94
C ILE A 30 -25.71 12.04 24.11
N PHE A 31 -24.43 12.40 24.16
CA PHE A 31 -23.38 11.68 23.44
C PHE A 31 -23.24 10.23 23.93
N SER A 32 -23.23 10.01 25.25
CA SER A 32 -23.25 8.66 25.83
C SER A 32 -24.50 7.87 25.48
N LEU A 33 -25.67 8.52 25.41
CA LEU A 33 -26.93 7.88 25.00
C LEU A 33 -26.92 7.50 23.52
N LEU A 34 -26.34 8.34 22.64
CA LEU A 34 -26.19 8.04 21.22
C LEU A 34 -25.21 6.88 20.97
N LEU A 35 -24.11 6.83 21.72
CA LEU A 35 -23.19 5.69 21.69
C LEU A 35 -23.88 4.41 22.18
N PHE A 36 -24.64 4.52 23.27
CA PHE A 36 -25.41 3.40 23.80
C PHE A 36 -26.45 2.92 22.78
N LEU A 37 -27.32 3.80 22.29
CA LEU A 37 -28.35 3.46 21.29
C LEU A 37 -27.76 2.95 19.97
N GLY A 38 -26.61 3.49 19.53
CA GLY A 38 -25.87 2.97 18.38
C GLY A 38 -25.32 1.56 18.61
N SER A 39 -24.94 1.23 19.85
CA SER A 39 -24.52 -0.13 20.21
C SER A 39 -25.68 -1.12 20.39
N VAL A 40 -26.90 -0.65 20.71
CA VAL A 40 -28.11 -1.49 20.85
C VAL A 40 -28.90 -1.65 19.54
N HIS A 41 -28.42 -1.06 18.42
CA HIS A 41 -29.02 -1.19 17.09
C HIS A 41 -28.17 -2.00 16.11
N LEU A 42 -27.15 -2.71 16.58
CA LEU A 42 -26.57 -3.80 15.80
C LEU A 42 -27.61 -4.93 15.75
N PRO A 43 -28.06 -5.37 14.56
CA PRO A 43 -28.97 -6.49 14.45
C PRO A 43 -28.33 -7.72 15.10
N GLU A 44 -29.04 -8.27 16.07
CA GLU A 44 -28.77 -9.57 16.67
C GLU A 44 -29.02 -10.65 15.61
N GLU A 45 -28.03 -10.92 14.75
CA GLU A 45 -27.99 -12.18 14.01
C GLU A 45 -27.44 -13.27 14.92
N SER A 46 -28.39 -14.10 15.34
CA SER A 46 -28.29 -15.44 15.90
C SER A 46 -26.94 -16.14 15.68
N VAL A 47 -26.31 -16.50 16.80
CA VAL A 47 -25.28 -17.55 16.87
C VAL A 47 -25.92 -18.89 16.50
N GLN A 48 -25.85 -19.28 15.22
CA GLN A 48 -26.29 -20.60 14.75
C GLN A 48 -25.24 -21.19 13.79
N LYS A 49 -24.57 -22.24 14.28
CA LYS A 49 -23.77 -23.28 13.58
C LYS A 49 -22.95 -22.86 12.34
N CYS A 50 -21.63 -22.84 12.53
CA CYS A 50 -20.67 -23.02 11.45
C CYS A 50 -20.76 -24.46 10.90
N ASP A 51 -21.63 -24.68 9.92
CA ASP A 51 -21.54 -25.84 9.04
C ASP A 51 -21.87 -25.37 7.61
N SER A 52 -20.92 -25.60 6.70
CA SER A 52 -20.93 -25.27 5.27
C SER A 52 -20.93 -23.78 4.84
N SER A 53 -19.75 -23.33 4.38
CA SER A 53 -19.45 -22.30 3.36
C SER A 53 -18.36 -21.31 3.78
N TRP A 54 -17.12 -21.76 3.52
CA TRP A 54 -15.90 -20.99 3.25
C TRP A 54 -15.71 -19.61 3.89
N GLY A 55 -15.16 -19.64 5.12
CA GLY A 55 -14.25 -18.64 5.66
C GLY A 55 -13.47 -19.26 6.84
N PRO A 56 -12.12 -19.34 6.83
CA PRO A 56 -11.40 -19.93 7.95
C PRO A 56 -11.06 -18.91 9.04
N CYS A 57 -11.41 -19.34 10.25
CA CYS A 57 -10.86 -18.98 11.55
C CYS A 57 -9.34 -18.83 11.54
N LEU A 58 -8.84 -17.91 12.38
CA LEU A 58 -7.43 -17.72 12.66
C LEU A 58 -6.78 -19.01 13.17
N GLY A 59 -6.03 -19.66 12.28
CA GLY A 59 -5.13 -20.76 12.57
C GLY A 59 -3.84 -20.52 11.79
N VAL A 60 -2.72 -20.50 12.51
CA VAL A 60 -1.36 -20.37 11.97
C VAL A 60 -1.15 -21.35 10.81
N TYR A 61 -1.02 -20.84 9.59
CA TYR A 61 -0.47 -21.58 8.47
C TYR A 61 0.22 -20.59 7.53
N THR A 62 1.54 -20.72 7.39
CA THR A 62 2.31 -20.04 6.35
C THR A 62 2.29 -20.91 5.10
N PRO A 63 1.80 -20.43 3.94
CA PRO A 63 2.11 -21.06 2.66
C PRO A 63 3.32 -20.35 2.07
N ARG A 64 4.43 -21.07 2.06
CA ARG A 64 5.58 -20.80 1.18
C ARG A 64 5.10 -21.04 -0.26
N PHE A 65 4.86 -19.99 -1.03
CA PHE A 65 4.66 -20.13 -2.47
C PHE A 65 6.03 -20.41 -3.12
N GLU A 66 6.29 -21.69 -3.40
CA GLU A 66 7.29 -22.08 -4.39
C GLU A 66 6.72 -21.85 -5.79
N VAL A 67 7.28 -20.88 -6.51
CA VAL A 67 7.10 -20.76 -7.96
C VAL A 67 7.87 -21.92 -8.61
N LYS A 68 7.15 -22.84 -9.24
CA LYS A 68 7.72 -24.02 -9.88
C LYS A 68 8.32 -23.66 -11.25
N HIS A 69 9.47 -22.98 -11.26
CA HIS A 69 10.28 -22.92 -12.48
C HIS A 69 10.95 -24.27 -12.71
N LYS A 70 10.64 -24.88 -13.86
CA LYS A 70 11.15 -26.18 -14.30
C LYS A 70 12.64 -26.04 -14.66
N GLN A 71 13.54 -26.32 -13.72
CA GLN A 71 14.98 -26.44 -13.99
C GLN A 71 15.49 -27.85 -13.64
N ARG A 72 16.28 -28.45 -14.54
CA ARG A 72 16.95 -29.75 -14.34
C ARG A 72 18.13 -29.60 -13.37
N PRO A 73 18.48 -30.63 -12.58
CA PRO A 73 19.51 -30.54 -11.56
C PRO A 73 20.93 -30.74 -12.14
N VAL A 74 21.87 -29.89 -11.74
CA VAL A 74 23.32 -30.07 -11.89
C VAL A 74 23.93 -30.11 -10.47
N PRO A 75 24.91 -30.99 -10.17
CA PRO A 75 25.40 -31.22 -8.81
C PRO A 75 26.36 -30.12 -8.32
N PRO A 76 26.66 -30.05 -7.01
CA PRO A 76 27.28 -28.88 -6.39
C PRO A 76 28.81 -28.89 -6.56
N THR A 77 29.36 -27.72 -6.88
CA THR A 77 30.77 -27.41 -6.65
C THR A 77 30.88 -25.93 -6.27
N LEU A 78 31.49 -25.65 -5.13
CA LEU A 78 32.09 -24.36 -4.77
C LEU A 78 33.60 -24.60 -4.60
N PRO A 79 34.47 -23.58 -4.56
CA PRO A 79 34.28 -22.16 -4.90
C PRO A 79 35.37 -21.60 -5.85
N SER A 80 35.11 -20.44 -6.47
CA SER A 80 36.15 -19.45 -6.79
C SER A 80 35.56 -18.10 -7.19
N ASP A 81 35.80 -17.13 -6.32
CA ASP A 81 36.17 -15.74 -6.58
C ASP A 81 35.80 -15.01 -7.89
N ARG A 82 35.25 -13.81 -7.65
CA ARG A 82 35.43 -12.51 -8.35
C ARG A 82 34.83 -12.37 -9.75
N ASP A 83 33.80 -11.53 -9.84
CA ASP A 83 33.93 -10.28 -10.61
C ASP A 83 32.96 -9.20 -10.10
N GLY A 84 33.45 -7.97 -10.11
CA GLY A 84 33.00 -6.89 -9.24
C GLY A 84 31.87 -6.02 -9.78
N PHE A 85 31.02 -5.58 -8.84
CA PHE A 85 30.23 -4.36 -8.98
C PHE A 85 30.55 -3.46 -7.79
N HIS A 86 31.30 -2.38 -8.02
CA HIS A 86 31.54 -1.35 -7.03
C HIS A 86 30.24 -0.54 -6.82
N GLY A 87 29.73 -0.49 -5.59
CA GLY A 87 28.58 0.36 -5.25
C GLY A 87 28.04 0.18 -3.82
N ASP A 88 28.87 0.47 -2.82
CA ASP A 88 28.50 0.85 -1.44
C ASP A 88 27.84 -0.19 -0.48
N GLY A 89 28.67 -1.05 0.11
CA GLY A 89 29.27 -0.71 1.41
C GLY A 89 28.44 -0.81 2.71
N LEU A 90 27.14 -1.13 2.68
CA LEU A 90 26.43 -1.62 3.88
C LEU A 90 25.36 -2.62 3.42
N LEU A 91 25.58 -3.92 3.62
CA LEU A 91 24.46 -4.86 3.55
C LEU A 91 23.58 -4.58 4.76
N LEU A 92 22.39 -3.98 4.54
CA LEU A 92 21.39 -3.87 5.60
C LEU A 92 21.03 -5.29 6.01
N SER A 93 21.40 -5.69 7.22
CA SER A 93 20.99 -6.97 7.78
C SER A 93 19.51 -6.94 8.16
N GLU A 94 18.89 -8.12 8.23
CA GLU A 94 17.58 -8.23 8.86
C GLU A 94 17.68 -7.88 10.35
N CYS A 95 16.61 -7.30 10.89
CA CYS A 95 16.46 -6.91 12.28
C CYS A 95 15.63 -7.97 13.02
N PRO A 96 16.24 -8.88 13.80
CA PRO A 96 15.53 -10.02 14.39
C PRO A 96 14.41 -9.58 15.32
N GLY A 97 13.27 -10.27 15.26
CA GLY A 97 12.12 -9.99 16.12
C GLY A 97 11.24 -8.81 15.70
N GLN A 98 11.63 -8.07 14.65
CA GLN A 98 10.79 -7.02 14.06
C GLN A 98 9.96 -7.55 12.90
N SER A 99 8.70 -7.10 12.81
CA SER A 99 7.83 -7.39 11.67
C SER A 99 8.31 -6.65 10.42
N PHE A 100 8.69 -5.38 10.58
CA PHE A 100 9.28 -4.55 9.54
C PHE A 100 10.78 -4.80 9.36
N GLN A 101 11.23 -4.82 8.10
CA GLN A 101 12.60 -5.08 7.68
C GLN A 101 13.02 -4.07 6.60
N ALA A 102 13.85 -3.08 6.98
CA ALA A 102 14.35 -2.06 6.05
C ALA A 102 15.14 -2.67 4.87
N SER A 103 15.86 -3.76 5.10
CA SER A 103 16.59 -4.50 4.06
C SER A 103 15.67 -5.12 3.01
N ARG A 104 14.52 -5.69 3.42
CA ARG A 104 13.51 -6.25 2.51
C ARG A 104 12.81 -5.15 1.73
N LEU A 105 12.45 -4.04 2.39
CA LEU A 105 11.88 -2.87 1.72
C LEU A 105 12.82 -2.38 0.62
N LEU A 106 14.10 -2.18 0.94
CA LEU A 106 15.09 -1.73 -0.02
C LEU A 106 15.27 -2.72 -1.18
N SER A 107 15.28 -4.03 -0.89
CA SER A 107 15.34 -5.08 -1.92
C SER A 107 14.14 -5.03 -2.86
N HIS A 108 12.92 -4.89 -2.34
CA HIS A 108 11.70 -4.78 -3.14
C HIS A 108 11.65 -3.49 -3.97
N LEU A 109 12.06 -2.36 -3.41
CA LEU A 109 12.15 -1.08 -4.12
C LEU A 109 13.13 -1.16 -5.30
N HIS A 110 14.33 -1.71 -5.09
CA HIS A 110 15.28 -1.91 -6.18
C HIS A 110 14.78 -2.90 -7.21
N SER A 111 14.16 -4.00 -6.79
CA SER A 111 13.57 -4.99 -7.69
C SER A 111 12.39 -4.43 -8.49
N ALA A 112 11.73 -3.38 -7.99
CA ALA A 112 10.67 -2.69 -8.71
C ALA A 112 11.21 -1.82 -9.85
N LEU A 113 12.49 -1.45 -9.84
CA LEU A 113 13.09 -0.65 -10.90
C LEU A 113 13.46 -1.54 -12.09
N GLY A 114 12.59 -1.52 -13.11
CA GLY A 114 12.83 -2.24 -14.36
C GLY A 114 13.79 -1.50 -15.30
N PRO A 115 14.10 -2.09 -16.47
CA PRO A 115 14.85 -1.40 -17.52
C PRO A 115 14.19 -0.08 -17.95
N GLY A 116 15.01 0.92 -18.30
CA GLY A 116 14.51 2.24 -18.70
C GLY A 116 13.76 2.95 -17.58
N SER A 117 12.53 3.40 -17.85
CA SER A 117 11.66 4.09 -16.88
C SER A 117 10.47 3.23 -16.45
N GLU A 118 10.58 1.90 -16.57
CA GLU A 118 9.57 0.96 -16.11
C GLU A 118 9.65 0.75 -14.60
N VAL A 119 8.48 0.51 -13.99
CA VAL A 119 8.33 0.08 -12.60
C VAL A 119 7.57 -1.24 -12.59
N LEU A 120 8.22 -2.32 -12.20
CA LEU A 120 7.63 -3.66 -12.13
C LEU A 120 6.59 -3.72 -11.01
N LEU A 121 5.41 -4.24 -11.33
CA LEU A 121 4.26 -4.10 -10.44
C LEU A 121 4.35 -5.02 -9.23
N GLN A 122 4.76 -6.28 -9.41
CA GLN A 122 4.84 -7.24 -8.31
C GLN A 122 5.84 -6.81 -7.21
N PRO A 123 7.08 -6.40 -7.53
CA PRO A 123 8.01 -5.92 -6.50
C PRO A 123 7.57 -4.58 -5.91
N TYR A 124 6.95 -3.69 -6.71
CA TYR A 124 6.35 -2.46 -6.20
C TYR A 124 5.30 -2.75 -5.13
N LEU A 125 4.36 -3.67 -5.38
CA LEU A 125 3.35 -4.05 -4.38
C LEU A 125 3.96 -4.79 -3.18
N SER A 126 5.05 -5.53 -3.38
CA SER A 126 5.81 -6.15 -2.27
C SER A 126 6.48 -5.11 -1.38
N SER A 127 6.97 -4.00 -1.95
CA SER A 127 7.49 -2.87 -1.17
C SER A 127 6.41 -2.27 -0.28
N TRP A 128 5.16 -2.20 -0.78
CA TRP A 128 4.02 -1.77 0.02
C TRP A 128 3.68 -2.70 1.18
N ASP A 129 3.79 -4.02 1.00
CA ASP A 129 3.58 -4.95 2.12
C ASP A 129 4.57 -4.67 3.26
N GLU A 130 5.82 -4.32 2.93
CA GLU A 130 6.83 -3.98 3.92
C GLU A 130 6.58 -2.59 4.55
N LEU A 131 6.19 -1.59 3.76
CA LEU A 131 5.77 -0.27 4.27
C LEU A 131 4.55 -0.35 5.20
N ILE A 132 3.61 -1.24 4.90
CA ILE A 132 2.44 -1.50 5.74
C ILE A 132 2.87 -2.06 7.10
N LYS A 133 3.84 -2.99 7.14
CA LYS A 133 4.40 -3.48 8.41
C LYS A 133 5.05 -2.36 9.20
N PHE A 134 5.80 -1.46 8.53
CA PHE A 134 6.36 -0.27 9.17
C PHE A 134 5.27 0.60 9.81
N MET A 135 4.20 0.91 9.06
CA MET A 135 3.07 1.68 9.58
C MET A 135 2.44 1.03 10.81
N GLU A 136 2.23 -0.29 10.78
CA GLU A 136 1.62 -1.05 11.88
C GLU A 136 2.53 -1.13 13.12
N SER A 137 3.85 -1.14 12.91
CA SER A 137 4.83 -1.04 13.98
C SER A 137 4.82 0.30 14.72
N LEU A 138 4.20 1.35 14.17
CA LEU A 138 4.07 2.65 14.84
C LEU A 138 2.98 2.64 15.93
N GLY A 139 2.09 1.65 15.92
CA GLY A 139 1.11 1.43 16.97
C GLY A 139 -0.34 1.29 16.47
N PRO A 140 -1.28 0.94 17.37
CA PRO A 140 -2.64 0.52 16.99
C PRO A 140 -3.46 1.58 16.26
N VAL A 141 -3.21 2.87 16.53
CA VAL A 141 -3.94 3.95 15.87
C VAL A 141 -3.60 4.03 14.37
N VAL A 142 -2.38 3.64 14.00
CA VAL A 142 -1.91 3.66 12.60
C VAL A 142 -2.44 2.44 11.81
N GLU A 143 -2.78 1.35 12.49
CA GLU A 143 -3.36 0.15 11.87
C GLU A 143 -4.68 0.45 11.16
N PHE A 144 -5.53 1.33 11.69
CA PHE A 144 -6.75 1.72 10.99
C PHE A 144 -6.47 2.36 9.61
N PHE A 145 -5.41 3.16 9.52
CA PHE A 145 -5.01 3.81 8.27
C PHE A 145 -4.32 2.83 7.32
N SER A 146 -3.54 1.86 7.83
CA SER A 146 -2.88 0.84 7.01
C SER A 146 -3.91 -0.04 6.28
N GLN A 147 -5.09 -0.30 6.85
CA GLN A 147 -6.15 -1.08 6.19
C GLN A 147 -6.59 -0.48 4.86
N LYS A 148 -6.63 0.86 4.76
CA LYS A 148 -6.99 1.55 3.51
C LYS A 148 -5.89 1.45 2.45
N VAL A 149 -4.65 1.24 2.86
CA VAL A 149 -3.52 0.98 1.95
C VAL A 149 -3.55 -0.50 1.52
N LYS A 150 -3.69 -1.43 2.48
CA LYS A 150 -3.85 -2.89 2.26
C LYS A 150 -4.93 -3.17 1.22
N SER A 151 -6.12 -2.60 1.38
CA SER A 151 -7.24 -2.79 0.44
C SER A 151 -6.90 -2.38 -1.00
N LYS A 152 -6.13 -1.30 -1.20
CA LYS A 152 -5.72 -0.84 -2.54
C LYS A 152 -4.67 -1.76 -3.16
N VAL A 153 -3.71 -2.21 -2.36
CA VAL A 153 -2.70 -3.19 -2.79
C VAL A 153 -3.38 -4.50 -3.21
N SER A 154 -4.28 -5.03 -2.38
CA SER A 154 -5.06 -6.24 -2.70
C SER A 154 -5.87 -6.06 -3.98
N ARG A 155 -6.52 -4.91 -4.17
CA ARG A 155 -7.30 -4.64 -5.37
C ARG A 155 -6.46 -4.72 -6.64
N ILE A 156 -5.25 -4.15 -6.65
CA ILE A 156 -4.36 -4.23 -7.83
C ILE A 156 -3.94 -5.69 -8.09
N ARG A 157 -3.70 -6.49 -7.04
CA ARG A 157 -3.37 -7.92 -7.18
C ARG A 157 -4.54 -8.74 -7.74
N GLU A 158 -5.75 -8.50 -7.25
CA GLU A 158 -6.97 -9.15 -7.76
C GLU A 158 -7.14 -8.86 -9.25
N LEU A 159 -6.94 -7.61 -9.67
CA LEU A 159 -7.05 -7.22 -11.07
C LEU A 159 -5.96 -7.87 -11.94
N ALA A 160 -4.73 -7.98 -11.43
CA ALA A 160 -3.66 -8.70 -12.11
C ALA A 160 -3.98 -10.20 -12.27
N GLN A 161 -4.52 -10.84 -11.23
CA GLN A 161 -4.92 -12.25 -11.30
C GLN A 161 -6.07 -12.48 -12.29
N GLN A 162 -7.10 -11.63 -12.26
CA GLN A 162 -8.20 -11.66 -13.24
C GLN A 162 -7.73 -11.43 -14.67
N ASP A 163 -6.59 -10.78 -14.86
CA ASP A 163 -5.98 -10.62 -16.18
C ASP A 163 -5.35 -11.92 -16.67
N LEU A 164 -4.53 -12.54 -15.83
CA LEU A 164 -3.90 -13.83 -16.11
C LEU A 164 -4.94 -14.90 -16.44
N GLU A 165 -6.02 -15.00 -15.64
CA GLU A 165 -7.12 -15.95 -15.89
C GLU A 165 -7.80 -15.69 -17.25
N ARG A 166 -8.00 -14.42 -17.63
CA ARG A 166 -8.58 -14.07 -18.95
C ARG A 166 -7.68 -14.46 -20.11
N GLN A 167 -6.36 -14.37 -19.96
CA GLN A 167 -5.40 -14.79 -20.98
C GLN A 167 -5.37 -16.32 -21.12
N GLU A 168 -5.50 -17.07 -20.03
CA GLU A 168 -5.55 -18.55 -20.05
C GLU A 168 -6.85 -19.09 -20.68
N GLU A 169 -7.97 -18.40 -20.52
CA GLU A 169 -9.27 -18.78 -21.08
C GLU A 169 -9.47 -18.37 -22.56
N GLY A 170 -8.74 -17.35 -23.03
CA GLY A 170 -8.85 -16.75 -24.37
C GLY A 170 -8.66 -17.68 -25.57
N PRO A 171 -7.73 -18.67 -25.55
CA PRO A 171 -7.52 -19.56 -26.70
C PRO A 171 -8.46 -20.77 -26.74
N GLN A 172 -9.10 -21.16 -25.64
CA GLN A 172 -9.78 -22.47 -25.55
C GLN A 172 -11.18 -22.52 -26.19
N ARG A 173 -11.76 -21.37 -26.59
CA ARG A 173 -13.10 -21.34 -27.19
C ARG A 173 -13.15 -21.56 -28.70
N LEU A 174 -12.00 -21.52 -29.39
CA LEU A 174 -11.95 -21.70 -30.85
C LEU A 174 -11.75 -23.18 -31.28
N GLU A 175 -11.23 -24.04 -30.41
CA GLU A 175 -10.96 -25.45 -30.77
C GLU A 175 -12.09 -26.43 -30.43
N ALA A 176 -13.06 -26.05 -29.59
CA ALA A 176 -14.18 -26.93 -29.22
C ALA A 176 -15.38 -26.92 -30.21
N GLY A 177 -15.27 -26.17 -31.32
CA GLY A 177 -16.36 -25.98 -32.30
C GLY A 177 -16.22 -26.72 -33.62
N ARG A 178 -15.09 -27.40 -33.91
CA ARG A 178 -14.85 -28.07 -35.20
C ARG A 178 -14.98 -29.59 -35.14
N GLY A 179 -16.04 -30.07 -34.48
CA GLY A 179 -16.55 -31.44 -34.65
C GLY A 179 -17.52 -31.54 -35.83
N GLY A 180 -17.11 -31.10 -37.02
CA GLY A 180 -17.94 -31.08 -38.22
C GLY A 180 -17.64 -32.28 -39.13
N HIS A 181 -18.64 -33.14 -39.29
CA HIS A 181 -18.82 -34.21 -40.28
C HIS A 181 -17.93 -34.11 -41.54
N LYS A 182 -17.14 -35.15 -41.81
CA LYS A 182 -16.56 -35.39 -43.14
C LYS A 182 -17.64 -35.98 -44.05
N ASP A 183 -18.08 -35.21 -45.03
CA ASP A 183 -18.78 -35.73 -46.21
C ASP A 183 -17.85 -35.62 -47.43
N PRO A 184 -17.53 -36.72 -48.15
CA PRO A 184 -16.64 -36.68 -49.28
C PRO A 184 -17.42 -36.48 -50.57
N GLY A 185 -17.22 -35.32 -51.23
CA GLY A 185 -17.57 -35.18 -52.65
C GLY A 185 -18.06 -33.81 -53.07
N SER A 186 -17.15 -32.94 -53.48
CA SER A 186 -17.26 -32.28 -54.78
C SER A 186 -15.94 -31.60 -55.11
N VAL A 187 -15.42 -31.92 -56.28
CA VAL A 187 -14.29 -31.23 -56.92
C VAL A 187 -14.88 -29.96 -57.52
N VAL A 188 -14.38 -28.80 -57.08
CA VAL A 188 -14.55 -27.54 -57.81
C VAL A 188 -13.16 -26.96 -58.04
N GLU A 189 -12.70 -27.09 -59.28
CA GLU A 189 -11.55 -26.37 -59.79
C GLU A 189 -11.85 -24.87 -59.78
N THR A 190 -10.97 -24.08 -59.17
CA THR A 190 -10.90 -22.63 -59.39
C THR A 190 -9.44 -22.26 -59.66
N GLY A 191 -9.23 -21.55 -60.76
CA GLY A 191 -7.92 -21.25 -61.34
C GLY A 191 -7.11 -20.19 -60.59
N PRO A 192 -5.84 -19.99 -60.96
CA PRO A 192 -4.86 -19.29 -60.16
C PRO A 192 -4.75 -17.83 -60.62
N ASP A 193 -5.51 -16.88 -60.04
CA ASP A 193 -5.30 -15.45 -60.34
C ASP A 193 -5.88 -14.47 -59.29
N GLN A 194 -5.94 -14.84 -57.99
CA GLN A 194 -6.39 -13.93 -56.93
C GLN A 194 -5.56 -13.96 -55.64
N GLU A 195 -4.27 -14.26 -55.73
CA GLU A 195 -3.39 -14.36 -54.57
C GLU A 195 -2.49 -13.11 -54.35
N LYS A 196 -2.82 -11.95 -54.93
CA LYS A 196 -1.93 -10.76 -54.87
C LYS A 196 -2.56 -9.43 -54.44
N GLN A 197 -3.70 -9.44 -53.76
CA GLN A 197 -4.30 -8.20 -53.24
C GLN A 197 -4.81 -8.28 -51.80
N LEU A 198 -4.24 -9.19 -50.99
CA LEU A 198 -4.52 -9.26 -49.55
C LEU A 198 -3.27 -9.41 -48.68
N GLU A 199 -2.13 -8.84 -49.10
CA GLU A 199 -0.89 -8.81 -48.30
C GLU A 199 -0.47 -7.38 -47.90
N HIS A 200 -1.41 -6.47 -47.65
CA HIS A 200 -1.05 -5.11 -47.24
C HIS A 200 -1.94 -4.43 -46.19
N LEU A 201 -2.58 -5.20 -45.31
CA LEU A 201 -3.15 -4.69 -44.04
C LEU A 201 -2.87 -5.62 -42.82
N GLU A 202 -2.01 -6.62 -43.02
CA GLU A 202 -1.52 -7.65 -42.08
C GLU A 202 -0.33 -7.24 -41.20
N ALA A 203 -0.24 -6.04 -40.61
CA ALA A 203 0.97 -5.67 -39.87
C ALA A 203 0.79 -4.67 -38.71
N ASP A 204 -0.33 -4.75 -37.99
CA ASP A 204 -0.34 -4.34 -36.58
C ASP A 204 -0.48 -5.63 -35.77
N GLY A 205 0.63 -6.38 -35.67
CA GLY A 205 0.73 -7.41 -34.65
C GLY A 205 0.60 -6.70 -33.32
N GLU A 206 -0.56 -6.83 -32.68
CA GLU A 206 -0.75 -6.45 -31.28
C GLU A 206 0.36 -7.17 -30.51
N GLU A 207 1.43 -6.45 -30.16
CA GLU A 207 2.39 -6.95 -29.19
C GLU A 207 1.55 -7.29 -27.96
N GLU A 208 1.40 -8.58 -27.68
CA GLU A 208 0.69 -9.10 -26.53
C GLU A 208 1.52 -8.74 -25.29
N TRP A 209 1.42 -7.47 -24.87
CA TRP A 209 2.07 -7.01 -23.67
C TRP A 209 1.33 -7.64 -22.50
N GLU A 210 2.05 -8.40 -21.68
CA GLU A 210 1.48 -8.95 -20.46
C GLU A 210 0.99 -7.79 -19.57
N ALA A 211 -0.33 -7.73 -19.39
CA ALA A 211 -0.92 -6.71 -18.55
C ALA A 211 -0.53 -6.94 -17.09
N TYR A 212 -0.46 -5.84 -16.35
CA TYR A 212 -0.10 -5.87 -14.93
C TYR A 212 1.32 -6.40 -14.60
N THR A 213 2.19 -6.61 -15.60
CA THR A 213 3.62 -6.87 -15.37
C THR A 213 4.36 -5.62 -14.87
N SER A 214 4.02 -4.45 -15.41
CA SER A 214 4.56 -3.16 -14.98
C SER A 214 3.45 -2.12 -14.73
N VAL A 215 3.80 -1.03 -14.07
CA VAL A 215 2.93 0.13 -13.91
C VAL A 215 2.41 0.64 -15.26
N ARG A 216 3.29 0.74 -16.26
CA ARG A 216 2.93 1.25 -17.59
C ARG A 216 2.09 0.23 -18.36
N SER A 217 2.41 -1.07 -18.26
CA SER A 217 1.60 -2.10 -18.92
C SER A 217 0.19 -2.16 -18.31
N MET A 218 0.06 -2.04 -16.99
CA MET A 218 -1.24 -1.88 -16.32
C MET A 218 -2.01 -0.66 -16.84
N MET A 219 -1.38 0.51 -16.93
CA MET A 219 -2.04 1.74 -17.43
C MET A 219 -2.55 1.57 -18.85
N ARG A 220 -1.72 1.04 -19.76
CA ARG A 220 -2.12 0.77 -21.14
C ARG A 220 -3.31 -0.20 -21.20
N ALA A 221 -3.30 -1.23 -20.37
CA ALA A 221 -4.41 -2.20 -20.26
C ALA A 221 -5.73 -1.57 -19.89
N GLU A 222 -5.71 -0.77 -18.84
CA GLU A 222 -6.93 -0.23 -18.29
C GLU A 222 -7.50 0.88 -19.18
N LEU A 223 -6.62 1.64 -19.84
CA LEU A 223 -7.00 2.60 -20.86
C LEU A 223 -7.61 1.93 -22.08
N SER A 224 -6.96 0.89 -22.64
CA SER A 224 -7.46 0.21 -23.85
C SER A 224 -8.82 -0.45 -23.62
N ARG A 225 -9.09 -0.89 -22.38
CA ARG A 225 -10.37 -1.47 -21.98
C ARG A 225 -11.42 -0.44 -21.56
N GLY A 226 -11.06 0.84 -21.47
CA GLY A 226 -11.96 1.91 -21.05
C GLY A 226 -12.43 1.82 -19.60
N VAL A 227 -11.67 1.19 -18.71
CA VAL A 227 -12.03 1.03 -17.28
C VAL A 227 -11.48 2.16 -16.39
N VAL A 228 -10.58 2.99 -16.92
CA VAL A 228 -10.13 4.25 -16.30
C VAL A 228 -11.17 5.33 -16.57
N ASN A 229 -11.62 6.02 -15.52
CA ASN A 229 -12.56 7.14 -15.64
C ASN A 229 -11.98 8.38 -14.94
N PHE A 230 -11.99 9.50 -15.65
CA PHE A 230 -11.40 10.77 -15.17
C PHE A 230 -12.43 11.68 -14.47
N GLU A 231 -13.71 11.32 -14.47
CA GLU A 231 -14.80 12.11 -13.88
C GLU A 231 -15.45 11.42 -12.67
N ARG A 232 -15.44 10.09 -12.63
CA ARG A 232 -16.12 9.27 -11.63
C ARG A 232 -15.17 8.28 -10.98
N GLU A 233 -15.42 7.99 -9.71
CA GLU A 233 -14.68 6.96 -8.99
C GLU A 233 -14.88 5.57 -9.60
N THR A 234 -13.78 4.89 -9.94
CA THR A 234 -13.79 3.48 -10.36
C THR A 234 -12.93 2.62 -9.43
N GLY A 235 -13.09 1.30 -9.54
CA GLY A 235 -12.24 0.32 -8.86
C GLY A 235 -10.99 -0.05 -9.66
N SER A 236 -10.53 0.81 -10.58
CA SER A 236 -9.39 0.58 -11.49
C SER A 236 -8.06 0.51 -10.75
N GLY A 237 -7.12 -0.25 -11.30
CA GLY A 237 -5.74 -0.34 -10.84
C GLY A 237 -5.05 1.02 -10.85
N CYS A 238 -5.24 1.83 -11.91
CA CYS A 238 -4.67 3.17 -12.06
C CYS A 238 -5.08 4.11 -10.92
N ARG A 239 -6.36 4.12 -10.54
CA ARG A 239 -6.84 4.94 -9.43
C ARG A 239 -6.27 4.46 -8.09
N ASN A 240 -6.25 3.14 -7.85
CA ASN A 240 -5.66 2.57 -6.64
C ASN A 240 -4.16 2.87 -6.55
N LEU A 241 -3.45 2.75 -7.67
CA LEU A 241 -2.04 3.12 -7.81
C LEU A 241 -1.80 4.59 -7.49
N LEU A 242 -2.62 5.51 -8.02
CA LEU A 242 -2.48 6.94 -7.72
C LEU A 242 -2.57 7.22 -6.21
N ARG A 243 -3.47 6.55 -5.50
CA ARG A 243 -3.61 6.74 -4.04
C ARG A 243 -2.45 6.13 -3.25
N LEU A 244 -1.92 4.99 -3.71
CA LEU A 244 -0.65 4.46 -3.19
C LEU A 244 0.47 5.46 -3.45
N HIS A 245 0.62 5.94 -4.68
CA HIS A 245 1.65 6.89 -5.10
C HIS A 245 1.68 8.16 -4.23
N ARG A 246 0.52 8.79 -3.99
CA ARG A 246 0.38 9.93 -3.06
C ARG A 246 0.79 9.57 -1.61
N SER A 247 0.49 8.35 -1.17
CA SER A 247 0.90 7.87 0.16
C SER A 247 2.40 7.57 0.24
N LEU A 248 3.03 7.18 -0.88
CA LEU A 248 4.46 6.92 -0.95
C LEU A 248 5.24 8.21 -0.74
N LEU A 249 4.78 9.33 -1.32
CA LEU A 249 5.37 10.65 -1.11
C LEU A 249 5.37 11.02 0.38
N TRP A 250 4.26 10.79 1.07
CA TRP A 250 4.19 11.04 2.52
C TRP A 250 5.24 10.23 3.30
N LEU A 251 5.36 8.93 3.02
CA LEU A 251 6.36 8.07 3.65
C LEU A 251 7.78 8.53 3.31
N GLN A 252 8.05 8.88 2.05
CA GLN A 252 9.35 9.42 1.62
C GLN A 252 9.73 10.67 2.41
N LEU A 253 8.82 11.66 2.48
CA LEU A 253 9.05 12.91 3.21
C LEU A 253 9.24 12.67 4.70
N PHE A 254 8.46 11.77 5.29
CA PHE A 254 8.59 11.43 6.70
C PHE A 254 9.94 10.76 7.00
N LEU A 255 10.34 9.74 6.23
CA LEU A 255 11.62 9.07 6.41
C LEU A 255 12.81 10.01 6.14
N LYS A 256 12.69 10.90 5.15
CA LYS A 256 13.71 11.92 4.85
C LYS A 256 13.90 12.88 6.02
N LYS A 257 12.81 13.42 6.55
CA LYS A 257 12.83 14.27 7.75
C LYS A 257 13.43 13.56 8.95
N MET A 258 13.14 12.26 9.11
CA MET A 258 13.77 11.47 10.15
C MET A 258 15.28 11.25 9.92
N ALA A 259 15.78 11.32 8.69
CA ALA A 259 17.20 11.18 8.40
C ALA A 259 18.00 12.47 8.65
N GLU A 260 17.37 13.65 8.52
CA GLU A 260 18.02 14.98 8.58
C GLU A 260 18.63 15.32 9.96
N GLY A 261 18.20 14.66 11.04
CA GLY A 261 18.77 14.85 12.38
C GLY A 261 18.29 16.13 13.08
N PRO A 262 19.10 16.73 13.99
CA PRO A 262 18.73 17.97 14.69
C PRO A 262 18.54 19.16 13.74
N ASP A 263 17.62 20.08 14.09
CA ASP A 263 17.39 21.33 13.37
C ASP A 263 18.55 22.34 13.53
N GLU A 264 18.45 23.51 12.89
CA GLU A 264 19.50 24.56 12.93
C GLU A 264 19.80 25.04 14.36
N GLU A 265 18.81 24.95 15.26
CA GLU A 265 18.93 25.25 16.68
C GLU A 265 19.51 24.08 17.52
N GLY A 266 19.83 22.95 16.88
CA GLY A 266 20.38 21.76 17.51
C GLY A 266 19.36 20.90 18.23
N ARG A 267 18.05 21.14 18.03
CA ARG A 267 16.98 20.36 18.63
C ARG A 267 16.61 19.19 17.74
N LEU A 268 16.62 17.99 18.31
CA LEU A 268 16.05 16.82 17.64
C LEU A 268 14.51 16.87 17.73
N ARG A 269 13.86 17.06 16.59
CA ARG A 269 12.41 17.16 16.49
C ARG A 269 11.74 15.81 16.74
N SER A 270 10.53 15.81 17.28
CA SER A 270 9.81 14.57 17.59
C SER A 270 9.30 13.86 16.31
N PRO A 271 9.22 12.52 16.26
CA PRO A 271 8.68 11.81 15.10
C PRO A 271 7.24 12.22 14.77
N ALA A 272 6.44 12.58 15.78
CA ALA A 272 5.09 13.11 15.63
C ALA A 272 5.05 14.41 14.82
N GLU A 273 5.94 15.36 15.13
CA GLU A 273 6.04 16.63 14.38
C GLU A 273 6.47 16.40 12.93
N LEU A 274 7.49 15.57 12.71
CA LEU A 274 8.00 15.26 11.37
C LEU A 274 6.95 14.54 10.51
N CYS A 275 6.20 13.61 11.12
CA CYS A 275 5.12 12.88 10.48
C CYS A 275 3.94 13.80 10.10
N ARG A 276 3.56 14.72 10.99
CA ARG A 276 2.54 15.75 10.73
C ARG A 276 2.93 16.63 9.54
N GLU A 277 4.15 17.16 9.52
CA GLU A 277 4.61 18.01 8.42
C GLU A 277 4.63 17.28 7.08
N ALA A 278 5.10 16.03 7.07
CA ALA A 278 5.08 15.20 5.86
C ALA A 278 3.64 14.99 5.38
N TYR A 279 2.69 14.76 6.29
CA TYR A 279 1.28 14.56 5.96
C TYR A 279 0.63 15.81 5.38
N GLU A 280 0.89 16.97 5.99
CA GLU A 280 0.39 18.27 5.53
C GLU A 280 0.83 18.56 4.09
N GLN A 281 2.06 18.17 3.73
CA GLN A 281 2.60 18.36 2.38
C GLN A 281 2.03 17.36 1.37
N ALA A 282 1.99 16.08 1.70
CA ALA A 282 1.72 15.03 0.71
C ALA A 282 0.26 14.57 0.62
N LEU A 283 -0.46 14.49 1.76
CA LEU A 283 -1.76 13.81 1.83
C LEU A 283 -2.91 14.74 2.23
N ALA A 284 -2.66 15.75 3.06
CA ALA A 284 -3.69 16.69 3.50
C ALA A 284 -4.43 17.39 2.33
N PRO A 285 -3.80 17.76 1.19
CA PRO A 285 -4.51 18.33 0.05
C PRO A 285 -5.58 17.41 -0.55
N HIS A 286 -5.41 16.09 -0.38
CA HIS A 286 -6.29 15.07 -0.95
C HIS A 286 -7.29 14.49 0.07
N HIS A 287 -7.26 14.95 1.32
CA HIS A 287 -8.07 14.40 2.41
C HIS A 287 -9.18 15.36 2.85
N PRO A 288 -10.42 14.86 3.04
CA PRO A 288 -11.51 15.67 3.58
C PRO A 288 -11.17 16.13 5.01
N TRP A 289 -11.81 17.21 5.44
CA TRP A 289 -11.56 17.83 6.76
C TRP A 289 -11.59 16.82 7.91
N LEU A 290 -12.57 15.91 7.92
CA LEU A 290 -12.70 14.91 8.98
C LEU A 290 -11.49 13.97 9.04
N LEU A 291 -11.00 13.54 7.88
CA LEU A 291 -9.84 12.65 7.81
C LEU A 291 -8.56 13.36 8.23
N ARG A 292 -8.43 14.66 7.93
CA ARG A 292 -7.35 15.51 8.46
C ARG A 292 -7.37 15.59 9.98
N ARG A 293 -8.55 15.77 10.58
CA ARG A 293 -8.68 15.77 12.06
C ARG A 293 -8.36 14.40 12.67
N ALA A 294 -8.76 13.31 12.02
CA ALA A 294 -8.42 11.97 12.48
C ALA A 294 -6.90 11.73 12.44
N ALA A 295 -6.22 12.19 11.38
CA ALA A 295 -4.76 12.11 11.27
C ALA A 295 -4.06 12.91 12.38
N GLU A 296 -4.54 14.12 12.69
CA GLU A 296 -4.00 14.92 13.81
C GLU A 296 -4.03 14.20 15.14
N VAL A 297 -5.13 13.48 15.42
CA VAL A 297 -5.24 12.65 16.63
C VAL A 297 -4.29 11.45 16.56
N ALA A 298 -4.12 10.85 15.39
CA ALA A 298 -3.19 9.74 15.20
C ALA A 298 -1.73 10.15 15.45
N PHE A 299 -1.34 11.36 15.08
CA PHE A 299 0.02 11.86 15.32
C PHE A 299 0.35 12.01 16.80
N LEU A 300 -0.64 12.22 17.67
CA LEU A 300 -0.43 12.23 19.12
C LEU A 300 -0.06 10.85 19.68
N ALA A 301 -0.39 9.78 18.95
CA ALA A 301 -0.07 8.40 19.32
C ALA A 301 1.21 7.88 18.63
N MET A 302 1.95 8.75 17.93
CA MET A 302 3.23 8.38 17.33
C MET A 302 4.26 8.03 18.39
N PRO A 303 5.11 7.01 18.15
CA PRO A 303 6.08 6.58 19.13
C PRO A 303 7.29 7.53 19.19
N GLU A 304 8.04 7.44 20.29
CA GLU A 304 9.31 8.15 20.47
C GLU A 304 10.45 7.52 19.64
N TRP A 305 11.54 8.27 19.49
CA TRP A 305 12.73 7.88 18.71
C TRP A 305 13.30 6.50 19.09
N ASP A 306 13.34 6.14 20.37
CA ASP A 306 13.86 4.85 20.82
C ASP A 306 13.11 3.65 20.21
N THR A 307 11.80 3.80 19.99
CA THR A 307 11.01 2.77 19.32
C THR A 307 11.38 2.69 17.84
N PHE A 308 11.54 3.83 17.16
CA PHE A 308 12.00 3.85 15.77
C PHE A 308 13.36 3.20 15.58
N PHE A 309 14.32 3.51 16.46
CA PHE A 309 15.66 2.92 16.39
C PHE A 309 15.61 1.40 16.54
N ARG A 310 14.76 0.87 17.42
CA ARG A 310 14.54 -0.58 17.54
C ARG A 310 13.95 -1.21 16.28
N LEU A 311 13.09 -0.51 15.53
CA LEU A 311 12.49 -1.03 14.29
C LEU A 311 13.54 -1.24 13.19
N VAL A 312 14.60 -0.44 13.18
CA VAL A 312 15.68 -0.52 12.18
C VAL A 312 16.99 -1.06 12.75
N CYS A 313 16.96 -1.63 13.96
CA CYS A 313 18.11 -2.24 14.65
C CYS A 313 19.32 -1.31 14.81
N VAL A 314 19.08 -0.04 15.11
CA VAL A 314 20.12 0.95 15.41
C VAL A 314 19.97 1.46 16.84
N GLN A 315 20.98 2.15 17.35
CA GLN A 315 20.99 2.69 18.72
C GLN A 315 20.98 4.23 18.77
N SER A 316 21.23 4.89 17.64
CA SER A 316 21.34 6.34 17.60
C SER A 316 20.84 6.92 16.28
N GLN A 317 20.56 8.23 16.29
CA GLN A 317 20.19 8.93 15.08
C GLN A 317 21.30 8.92 14.02
N ALA A 318 22.56 8.99 14.45
CA ALA A 318 23.71 8.95 13.54
C ALA A 318 23.81 7.61 12.79
N GLU A 319 23.37 6.51 13.42
CA GLU A 319 23.29 5.19 12.79
C GLU A 319 22.01 5.03 11.93
N ALA A 320 20.90 5.63 12.35
CA ALA A 320 19.63 5.56 11.63
C ALA A 320 19.69 6.33 10.30
N ALA A 321 20.27 7.53 10.30
CA ALA A 321 20.32 8.44 9.16
C ALA A 321 20.80 7.78 7.85
N PRO A 322 21.95 7.08 7.77
CA PRO A 322 22.40 6.45 6.52
C PRO A 322 21.49 5.30 6.06
N VAL A 323 20.83 4.58 6.99
CA VAL A 323 19.87 3.54 6.64
C VAL A 323 18.63 4.16 6.00
N LEU A 324 18.10 5.21 6.64
CA LEU A 324 16.93 5.94 6.15
C LEU A 324 17.21 6.64 4.82
N ASP A 325 18.37 7.27 4.64
CA ASP A 325 18.75 7.95 3.40
C ASP A 325 18.76 6.98 2.20
N ARG A 326 19.26 5.75 2.39
CA ARG A 326 19.24 4.72 1.35
C ARG A 326 17.83 4.30 0.96
N VAL A 327 16.95 4.12 1.94
CA VAL A 327 15.54 3.82 1.68
C VAL A 327 14.86 4.99 0.98
N VAL A 328 15.09 6.22 1.43
CA VAL A 328 14.53 7.44 0.83
C VAL A 328 14.93 7.58 -0.63
N ARG A 329 16.20 7.38 -0.98
CA ARG A 329 16.67 7.44 -2.37
C ARG A 329 16.01 6.37 -3.25
N ALA A 330 15.87 5.15 -2.74
CA ALA A 330 15.20 4.08 -3.48
C ALA A 330 13.70 4.37 -3.69
N ILE A 331 13.03 4.92 -2.66
CA ILE A 331 11.64 5.37 -2.78
C ILE A 331 11.53 6.51 -3.81
N GLU A 332 12.44 7.48 -3.76
CA GLU A 332 12.45 8.66 -4.65
C GLU A 332 12.55 8.26 -6.13
N GLU A 333 13.37 7.26 -6.45
CA GLU A 333 13.50 6.76 -7.83
C GLU A 333 12.23 6.04 -8.30
N VAL A 334 11.66 5.14 -7.47
CA VAL A 334 10.38 4.47 -7.77
C VAL A 334 9.25 5.49 -7.93
N TYR A 335 9.20 6.48 -7.02
CA TYR A 335 8.23 7.56 -7.04
C TYR A 335 8.36 8.38 -8.33
N SER A 336 9.57 8.80 -8.69
CA SER A 336 9.80 9.64 -9.88
C SER A 336 9.39 8.95 -11.17
N ARG A 337 9.71 7.66 -11.34
CA ARG A 337 9.27 6.88 -12.51
C ARG A 337 7.75 6.71 -12.58
N THR A 338 7.14 6.43 -11.43
CA THR A 338 5.68 6.28 -11.33
C THR A 338 4.96 7.61 -11.58
N GLN A 339 5.51 8.71 -11.06
CA GLN A 339 5.04 10.07 -11.30
C GLN A 339 5.07 10.41 -12.79
N GLY A 340 6.19 10.11 -13.48
CA GLY A 340 6.32 10.29 -14.92
C GLY A 340 5.26 9.49 -15.70
N ALA A 341 5.09 8.21 -15.38
CA ALA A 341 4.10 7.35 -16.03
C ALA A 341 2.65 7.86 -15.85
N LEU A 342 2.28 8.30 -14.63
CA LEU A 342 0.97 8.90 -14.35
C LEU A 342 0.79 10.22 -15.11
N GLN A 343 1.82 11.06 -15.16
CA GLN A 343 1.77 12.36 -15.83
C GLN A 343 1.60 12.23 -17.35
N GLU A 344 2.31 11.30 -17.98
CA GLU A 344 2.22 11.04 -19.43
C GLU A 344 0.79 10.71 -19.89
N HIS A 345 -0.01 10.10 -19.01
CA HIS A 345 -1.40 9.73 -19.30
C HIS A 345 -2.43 10.67 -18.64
N GLY A 346 -2.01 11.80 -18.07
CA GLY A 346 -2.92 12.75 -17.41
C GLY A 346 -3.63 12.19 -16.17
N MET A 347 -3.06 11.17 -15.51
CA MET A 347 -3.69 10.41 -14.43
C MET A 347 -3.38 10.95 -13.03
N LEU A 348 -2.74 12.12 -12.90
CA LEU A 348 -2.39 12.68 -11.59
C LEU A 348 -3.60 13.12 -10.76
N GLU A 349 -4.74 13.36 -11.40
CA GLU A 349 -5.97 13.84 -10.77
C GLU A 349 -7.16 12.88 -10.94
N LEU A 350 -6.91 11.57 -11.07
CA LEU A 350 -8.01 10.61 -11.07
C LEU A 350 -8.86 10.76 -9.79
N PRO A 351 -10.21 10.72 -9.92
CA PRO A 351 -11.16 11.04 -8.86
C PRO A 351 -11.06 10.14 -7.62
#